data_AF-A0A1G6JZ19-F1
#
_entry.id   AF-A0A1G6JZ19-F1
#
_cell.length_a   1.000
_cell.length_b   1.000
_cell.length_c   1.000
_cell.angle_alpha   90.00
_cell.angle_beta   90.00
_cell.angle_gamma   90.00
#
_symmetry.space_group_name_H-M   'P 1'
#
loop_
_entity.id
_entity.type
_entity.pdbx_description
1 polymer ?
#
loop_
_entity_poly.entity_id
_entity_poly.type
_entity_poly.pdbx_seq_one_letter_code
_entity_poly.pdbx_strand_id
1 'polypeptide(L)'
;MLNDFAEAGRYESDFLVREKQLKELIEIEVAALPEQMRKAFEISRNHDLAHKEIAEQLGVSEGVVRNNISRSLKILREKLGPVVLLYLLLKR
;
A
#
# COMPACT_ATOMS: atom_id res chain seq x y z
N MET A 1 28.18 -14.34 23.84
CA MET A 1 27.47 -15.51 23.27
C MET A 1 26.00 -15.56 23.70
N LEU A 2 25.64 -15.79 24.98
CA LEU A 2 24.24 -15.81 25.43
C LEU A 2 23.53 -14.44 25.31
N ASN A 3 24.24 -13.34 25.60
CA ASN A 3 23.70 -11.99 25.41
C ASN A 3 23.42 -11.69 23.93
N ASP A 4 24.30 -12.13 23.02
CA ASP A 4 24.15 -11.89 21.58
C ASP A 4 22.92 -12.61 21.01
N PHE A 5 22.61 -13.83 21.48
CA PHE A 5 21.38 -14.55 21.10
C PHE A 5 20.12 -13.90 21.68
N ALA A 6 20.15 -13.48 22.95
CA ALA A 6 19.02 -12.79 23.57
C ALA A 6 18.76 -11.42 22.95
N GLU A 7 19.82 -10.74 22.50
CA GLU A 7 19.74 -9.46 21.81
C GLU A 7 19.25 -9.62 20.37
N ALA A 8 19.72 -10.63 19.65
CA ALA A 8 19.21 -10.99 18.32
C ALA A 8 17.70 -11.31 18.35
N GLY A 9 17.24 -12.10 19.33
CA GLY A 9 15.81 -12.42 19.49
C GLY A 9 14.95 -11.20 19.83
N ARG A 10 15.47 -10.25 20.62
CA ARG A 10 14.80 -8.96 20.87
C ARG A 10 14.72 -8.10 19.61
N TYR A 11 15.80 -8.02 18.84
CA TYR A 11 15.82 -7.30 17.56
C TYR A 11 14.82 -7.87 16.54
N GLU A 12 14.76 -9.20 16.42
CA GLU A 12 13.83 -9.87 15.52
C GLU A 12 12.37 -9.63 15.92
N SER A 13 12.06 -9.71 17.22
CA SER A 13 10.73 -9.40 17.75
C SER A 13 10.35 -7.93 17.51
N ASP A 14 11.24 -6.99 17.82
CA ASP A 14 11.00 -5.55 17.59
C ASP A 14 10.82 -5.23 16.11
N PHE A 15 11.56 -5.90 15.23
CA PHE A 15 11.41 -5.78 13.78
C PHE A 15 10.03 -6.26 13.32
N LEU A 16 9.60 -7.45 13.77
CA LEU A 16 8.29 -8.01 13.44
C LEU A 16 7.14 -7.11 13.92
N VAL A 17 7.25 -6.56 15.13
CA VAL A 17 6.24 -5.64 15.67
C VAL A 17 6.15 -4.37 14.83
N ARG A 18 7.29 -3.77 14.46
CA ARG A 18 7.32 -2.57 13.61
C ARG A 18 6.77 -2.82 12.22
N GLU A 19 7.09 -3.96 11.61
CA GLU A 19 6.54 -4.35 10.31
C GLU A 19 5.01 -4.45 10.37
N LYS A 20 4.48 -5.10 11.42
CA LYS A 20 3.04 -5.22 11.63
C LYS A 20 2.37 -3.85 11.80
N GLN A 21 2.94 -2.98 12.63
CA GLN A 21 2.44 -1.62 12.83
C GLN A 21 2.43 -0.79 11.54
N LEU A 22 3.50 -0.90 10.73
CA LEU A 22 3.56 -0.21 9.44
C LEU A 22 2.48 -0.73 8.49
N LYS A 23 2.26 -2.05 8.45
CA LYS A 23 1.22 -2.67 7.63
C LYS A 23 -0.18 -2.19 8.06
N GLU A 24 -0.47 -2.17 9.36
CA GLU A 24 -1.75 -1.69 9.90
C GLU A 24 -1.98 -0.22 9.52
N LEU A 25 -0.95 0.63 9.63
CA LEU A 25 -1.05 2.03 9.25
C LEU A 25 -1.36 2.20 7.75
N ILE A 26 -0.71 1.42 6.89
CA ILE A 26 -1.01 1.41 5.45
C ILE A 26 -2.47 1.00 5.20
N GLU A 27 -2.93 -0.07 5.85
CA GLU A 27 -4.30 -0.56 5.69
C GLU A 27 -5.34 0.48 6.12
N ILE A 28 -5.10 1.18 7.23
CA ILE A 28 -5.95 2.28 7.70
C ILE A 28 -6.04 3.40 6.66
N GLU A 29 -4.90 3.87 6.14
CA GLU A 29 -4.88 4.97 5.17
C GLU A 29 -5.45 4.57 3.81
N VAL A 30 -5.28 3.32 3.38
CA VAL A 30 -5.92 2.78 2.18
C VAL A 30 -7.44 2.68 2.37
N ALA A 31 -7.90 2.20 3.54
CA ALA A 31 -9.32 2.12 3.87
C ALA A 31 -10.00 3.49 3.94
N ALA A 32 -9.26 4.54 4.32
CA ALA A 32 -9.74 5.92 4.38
C ALA A 32 -9.87 6.58 2.99
N LEU A 33 -9.38 5.96 1.91
CA LEU A 33 -9.55 6.48 0.56
C LEU A 33 -11.04 6.43 0.14
N PRO A 34 -11.49 7.38 -0.70
CA PRO A 34 -12.81 7.29 -1.35
C PRO A 34 -12.97 5.95 -2.06
N GLU A 35 -14.16 5.36 -2.00
CA GLU A 35 -14.40 3.97 -2.42
C GLU A 35 -13.88 3.65 -3.83
N GLN A 36 -14.17 4.50 -4.82
CA GLN A 36 -13.73 4.30 -6.21
C GLN A 36 -12.20 4.40 -6.37
N MET A 37 -11.55 5.21 -5.54
CA MET A 37 -10.10 5.36 -5.50
C MET A 37 -9.43 4.16 -4.84
N ARG A 38 -10.01 3.65 -3.75
CA ARG A 38 -9.57 2.46 -3.04
C ARG A 38 -9.64 1.23 -3.93
N LYS A 39 -10.80 0.96 -4.55
CA LYS A 39 -10.98 -0.18 -5.45
C LYS A 39 -9.99 -0.18 -6.62
N ALA A 40 -9.85 0.97 -7.31
CA ALA A 40 -8.91 1.08 -8.41
C ALA A 40 -7.45 0.87 -7.96
N PHE A 41 -7.08 1.39 -6.79
CA PHE A 41 -5.76 1.18 -6.21
C PHE A 41 -5.52 -0.30 -5.87
N GLU A 42 -6.39 -0.94 -5.09
CA GLU A 42 -6.30 -2.34 -4.67
C GLU A 42 -6.19 -3.29 -5.89
N ILE A 43 -7.05 -3.13 -6.90
CA ILE A 43 -7.00 -3.96 -8.12
C ILE A 43 -5.67 -3.75 -8.86
N SER A 44 -5.21 -2.50 -8.99
CA SER A 44 -3.93 -2.19 -9.64
C SER A 44 -2.71 -2.77 -8.91
N ARG A 45 -2.84 -3.04 -7.60
CA ARG A 45 -1.78 -3.63 -6.79
C ARG A 45 -1.80 -5.16 -6.83
N ASN A 46 -2.98 -5.78 -6.92
CA ASN A 46 -3.12 -7.23 -6.78
C ASN A 46 -3.02 -8.03 -8.09
N HIS A 47 -3.19 -7.41 -9.26
CA HIS A 47 -3.40 -8.17 -10.50
C HIS A 47 -2.54 -7.78 -11.72
N ASP A 48 -1.59 -6.84 -11.60
CA ASP A 48 -0.83 -6.30 -12.75
C ASP A 48 -1.69 -5.93 -13.99
N LEU A 49 -2.99 -5.68 -13.77
CA LEU A 49 -3.95 -5.45 -14.84
C LEU A 49 -3.67 -4.11 -15.51
N ALA A 50 -3.87 -4.08 -16.83
CA ALA A 50 -3.90 -2.83 -17.57
C ALA A 50 -5.06 -1.96 -17.05
N HIS A 51 -4.89 -0.64 -17.08
CA HIS A 51 -5.94 0.29 -16.65
C HIS A 51 -7.28 0.06 -17.37
N LYS A 52 -7.25 -0.49 -18.58
CA LYS A 52 -8.42 -0.93 -19.34
C LYS A 52 -9.23 -2.03 -18.63
N GLU A 53 -8.58 -3.06 -18.13
CA GLU A 53 -9.25 -4.18 -17.47
C GLU A 53 -9.84 -3.74 -16.12
N ILE A 54 -9.15 -2.85 -15.41
CA ILE A 54 -9.67 -2.22 -14.18
C ILE A 54 -10.90 -1.35 -14.52
N ALA A 55 -10.86 -0.64 -15.64
CA ALA A 55 -11.96 0.23 -16.08
C ALA A 55 -13.21 -0.60 -16.41
N GLU A 56 -13.03 -1.72 -17.11
CA GLU A 56 -14.08 -2.69 -17.41
C GLU A 56 -14.67 -3.30 -16.13
N GLN A 57 -13.85 -3.73 -15.17
CA GLN A 57 -14.32 -4.28 -13.89
C GLN A 57 -15.09 -3.27 -13.04
N LEU A 58 -14.69 -2.00 -13.07
CA LEU A 58 -15.32 -0.94 -12.28
C LEU A 58 -16.46 -0.21 -13.01
N GLY A 59 -16.70 -0.51 -14.29
CA GLY A 59 -17.71 0.17 -15.11
C GLY A 59 -17.42 1.66 -15.32
N VAL A 60 -16.15 2.04 -15.40
CA VAL A 60 -15.71 3.44 -15.61
C VAL A 60 -14.79 3.54 -16.83
N SER A 61 -14.36 4.74 -17.20
CA SER A 61 -13.36 4.90 -18.27
C SER A 61 -11.93 4.69 -17.77
N GLU A 62 -11.02 4.32 -18.68
CA GLU A 62 -9.58 4.24 -18.38
C GLU A 62 -9.01 5.54 -17.80
N GLY A 63 -9.51 6.69 -18.26
CA GLY A 63 -9.14 7.99 -17.73
C GLY A 63 -9.52 8.17 -16.26
N VAL A 64 -10.71 7.67 -15.87
CA VAL A 64 -11.15 7.67 -14.47
C VAL A 64 -10.27 6.76 -13.63
N VAL A 65 -9.92 5.57 -14.11
CA VAL A 65 -8.99 4.66 -13.41
C VAL A 65 -7.64 5.33 -13.18
N ARG A 66 -7.03 5.90 -14.24
CA ARG A 66 -5.75 6.61 -14.13
C ARG A 66 -5.81 7.74 -13.11
N ASN A 67 -6.87 8.53 -13.14
CA ASN A 67 -7.08 9.64 -12.21
C ASN A 67 -7.27 9.14 -10.77
N ASN A 68 -8.05 8.08 -10.58
CA ASN A 68 -8.27 7.47 -9.27
C ASN A 68 -6.95 6.95 -8.68
N ILE A 69 -6.17 6.18 -9.44
CA ILE A 69 -4.87 5.66 -8.99
C ILE A 69 -3.91 6.82 -8.67
N SER A 70 -3.80 7.81 -9.55
CA SER A 70 -2.92 8.97 -9.34
C SER A 70 -3.29 9.75 -8.07
N ARG A 71 -4.60 9.98 -7.85
CA ARG A 71 -5.10 10.65 -6.65
C ARG A 71 -4.89 9.80 -5.40
N SER A 72 -5.05 8.47 -5.48
CA SER A 72 -4.80 7.56 -4.35
C SER A 72 -3.34 7.65 -3.90
N LEU A 73 -2.41 7.56 -4.85
CA LEU A 73 -0.97 7.65 -4.57
C LEU A 73 -0.59 9.02 -3.99
N LYS A 74 -1.23 10.11 -4.44
CA LYS A 74 -1.01 11.44 -3.86
C LYS A 74 -1.46 11.50 -2.40
N ILE A 75 -2.67 11.04 -2.09
CA ILE A 75 -3.19 11.03 -0.71
C ILE A 75 -2.31 10.15 0.18
N LEU A 76 -1.99 8.93 -0.27
CA LEU A 76 -1.14 8.02 0.49
C LEU A 76 0.26 8.60 0.72
N ARG A 77 0.82 9.32 -0.24
CA ARG A 77 2.11 10.03 -0.08
C ARG A 77 2.03 11.10 1.00
N GLU A 78 0.95 11.89 1.03
CA GLU A 78 0.76 12.96 2.01
C GLU A 78 0.57 12.40 3.43
N LYS A 79 -0.03 11.21 3.56
CA LYS A 79 -0.33 10.56 4.84
C LYS A 79 0.82 9.71 5.38
N LEU A 80 1.46 8.94 4.52
CA LEU A 80 2.46 7.92 4.90
C LEU A 80 3.90 8.34 4.57
N GLY A 81 4.08 9.40 3.79
CA GLY A 81 5.37 9.89 3.36
C GLY A 81 5.96 9.16 2.13
N PRO A 82 7.05 9.70 1.56
CA PRO A 82 7.60 9.23 0.30
C PRO A 82 8.28 7.85 0.38
N VAL A 83 8.82 7.47 1.55
CA VAL A 83 9.48 6.16 1.75
C VAL A 83 8.46 5.04 1.69
N VAL A 84 7.32 5.20 2.38
CA VAL A 84 6.23 4.21 2.35
C VAL A 84 5.62 4.14 0.95
N LEU A 85 5.49 5.27 0.25
CA LEU A 85 5.05 5.26 -1.15
C LEU A 85 5.99 4.42 -2.03
N LEU A 86 7.30 4.57 -1.88
CA LEU A 86 8.28 3.77 -2.63
C LEU A 86 8.14 2.28 -2.30
N TYR A 87 7.97 1.94 -1.02
CA TYR A 87 7.68 0.56 -0.59
C TYR A 87 6.44 -0.01 -1.29
N LEU A 88 5.33 0.74 -1.35
CA LEU A 88 4.09 0.33 -2.03
C LEU A 88 4.24 0.18 -3.56
N LEU A 89 5.17 0.90 -4.18
CA LEU A 89 5.44 0.81 -5.62
C LEU A 89 6.42 -0.32 -5.96
N LEU A 90 7.33 -0.67 -5.05
CA LEU A 90 8.31 -1.75 -5.23
C LEU A 90 7.73 -3.12 -4.83
N LYS A 91 6.82 -3.15 -3.86
CA LYS A 91 6.15 -4.37 -3.40
C LYS A 91 4.88 -4.64 -4.21
N ARG A 92 5.03 -4.69 -5.54
CA ARG A 92 3.99 -5.18 -6.45
C ARG A 92 3.85 -6.68 -6.31
#